data_AF-F3UCJ9-F1
#
_entry.id   AF-F3UCJ9-F1
#
_cell.length_a   1.000
_cell.length_b   1.000
_cell.length_c   1.000
_cell.angle_alpha   90.00
_cell.angle_beta   90.00
_cell.angle_gamma   90.00
#
_symmetry.space_group_name_H-M   'P 1'
#
loop_
_entity.id
_entity.type
_entity.pdbx_description
1 polymer ?
#
loop_
_entity_poly.entity_id
_entity_poly.type
_entity_poly.pdbx_seq_one_letter_code
_entity_poly.pdbx_strand_id
1 'polypeptide(L)'
;MEFVNESKKNLREKYFKEHNIDDTYQTIEYEIHHIVEFSEAEKGLVPKQEIDSVANLLLISKIKHDIITARTNQFRESNIGQDNTKPRKFYKIEFDKDVITLININDDVEKIELKIGEDIFLRNDMIPIIMETNEQLLKKYF
;
A
#
# COMPACT_ATOMS: atom_id res chain seq x y z
N MET A 1 -9.96 24.44 -0.52
CA MET A 1 -9.01 23.44 0.03
C MET A 1 -8.88 22.36 -1.03
N GLU A 2 -7.94 22.51 -1.97
CA GLU A 2 -7.88 21.71 -3.22
C GLU A 2 -6.48 21.11 -3.51
N PHE A 3 -5.58 21.08 -2.54
CA PHE A 3 -4.20 20.63 -2.78
C PHE A 3 -3.98 19.10 -2.75
N VAL A 4 -4.99 18.30 -2.39
CA VAL A 4 -4.84 16.84 -2.22
C VAL A 4 -5.00 16.06 -3.54
N ASN A 5 -5.63 16.66 -4.55
CA ASN A 5 -5.94 15.95 -5.82
C ASN A 5 -4.80 15.98 -6.84
N GLU A 6 -4.00 17.05 -6.91
CA GLU A 6 -2.90 17.15 -7.89
C GLU A 6 -1.74 16.20 -7.56
N SER A 7 -1.38 16.03 -6.28
CA SER A 7 -0.26 15.13 -5.91
C SER A 7 -0.56 13.66 -6.23
N LYS A 8 -1.78 13.20 -5.92
CA LYS A 8 -2.23 11.83 -6.20
C LYS A 8 -2.35 11.55 -7.70
N LYS A 9 -2.84 12.52 -8.48
CA LYS A 9 -2.91 12.41 -9.94
C LYS A 9 -1.51 12.30 -10.55
N ASN A 10 -0.57 13.13 -10.09
CA ASN A 10 0.82 13.08 -10.54
C ASN A 10 1.53 11.77 -10.17
N LEU A 11 1.27 11.21 -8.98
CA LEU A 11 1.83 9.91 -8.59
C LEU A 11 1.26 8.76 -9.43
N ARG A 12 -0.02 8.83 -9.78
CA ARG A 12 -0.67 7.84 -10.65
C ARG A 12 -0.08 7.84 -12.05
N GLU A 13 0.04 9.02 -12.65
CA GLU A 13 0.67 9.18 -13.96
C GLU A 13 2.15 8.75 -13.95
N LYS A 14 2.89 9.09 -12.88
CA LYS A 14 4.29 8.66 -12.71
C LYS A 14 4.41 7.14 -12.59
N TYR A 15 3.59 6.50 -11.76
CA TYR A 15 3.54 5.04 -11.61
C TYR A 15 3.24 4.36 -12.95
N PHE A 16 2.21 4.80 -13.66
CA PHE A 16 1.88 4.23 -14.98
C PHE A 16 3.01 4.40 -16.00
N LYS A 17 3.64 5.58 -16.06
CA LYS A 17 4.72 5.89 -17.00
C LYS A 17 6.00 5.10 -16.70
N GLU A 18 6.43 5.03 -15.44
CA GLU A 18 7.62 4.27 -15.04
C GLU A 18 7.46 2.77 -15.29
N HIS A 19 6.21 2.29 -15.27
CA HIS A 19 5.89 0.88 -15.44
C HIS A 19 5.37 0.50 -16.83
N ASN A 20 5.29 1.45 -17.77
CA ASN A 20 4.80 1.20 -19.13
C ASN A 20 3.46 0.47 -19.16
N ILE A 21 2.55 0.89 -18.28
CA ILE A 21 1.22 0.31 -18.11
C ILE A 21 0.29 0.90 -19.17
N ASP A 22 -0.45 0.05 -19.87
CA ASP A 22 -1.35 0.44 -20.95
C ASP A 22 -2.44 1.41 -20.47
N ASP A 23 -2.70 2.45 -21.26
CA ASP A 23 -3.75 3.45 -21.03
C ASP A 23 -5.15 2.83 -20.94
N THR A 24 -5.37 1.61 -21.45
CA THR A 24 -6.64 0.88 -21.24
C THR A 24 -6.94 0.62 -19.76
N TYR A 25 -5.94 0.54 -18.89
CA TYR A 25 -6.12 0.41 -17.43
C TYR A 25 -6.46 1.73 -16.73
N GLN A 26 -6.52 2.84 -17.46
CA GLN A 26 -7.13 4.09 -16.97
C GLN A 26 -8.66 3.96 -16.79
N THR A 27 -9.28 2.96 -17.44
CA THR A 27 -10.75 2.78 -17.48
C THR A 27 -11.35 2.00 -16.31
N ILE A 28 -10.52 1.24 -15.57
CA ILE A 28 -10.94 0.54 -14.35
C ILE A 28 -10.56 1.44 -13.17
N GLU A 29 -11.45 1.62 -12.19
CA GLU A 29 -11.21 2.43 -10.98
C GLU A 29 -10.15 1.75 -10.09
N TYR A 30 -8.88 1.81 -10.49
CA TYR A 30 -7.74 1.47 -9.66
C TYR A 30 -7.22 2.72 -8.95
N GLU A 31 -6.84 2.54 -7.68
CA GLU A 31 -6.32 3.58 -6.80
C GLU A 31 -4.90 3.23 -6.37
N ILE A 32 -4.06 4.25 -6.19
CA ILE A 32 -2.76 4.06 -5.56
C ILE A 32 -2.97 3.84 -4.07
N HIS A 33 -2.47 2.71 -3.60
CA HIS A 33 -2.34 2.39 -2.19
C HIS A 33 -0.88 2.43 -1.78
N HIS A 34 -0.59 3.03 -0.62
CA HIS A 34 0.75 2.94 -0.03
C HIS A 34 0.79 1.76 0.93
N ILE A 35 1.79 0.88 0.78
CA ILE A 35 1.98 -0.28 1.65
C ILE A 35 2.27 0.19 3.08
N VAL A 36 3.17 1.18 3.22
CA VAL A 36 3.33 2.00 4.42
C VAL A 36 2.52 3.27 4.27
N GLU A 37 1.58 3.50 5.17
CA GLU A 37 0.68 4.63 5.11
C GLU A 37 1.43 5.97 5.14
N PHE A 38 1.04 6.90 4.26
CA PHE A 38 1.67 8.23 4.18
C PHE A 38 1.59 9.03 5.48
N SER A 39 0.58 8.76 6.31
CA SER A 39 0.45 9.38 7.64
C SER A 39 1.63 9.11 8.57
N GLU A 40 2.41 8.05 8.33
CA GLU A 40 3.63 7.75 9.07
C GLU A 40 4.74 8.75 8.77
N ALA A 41 4.82 9.25 7.53
CA ALA A 41 5.69 10.37 7.20
C ALA A 41 5.19 11.70 7.79
N GLU A 42 3.87 11.91 7.85
CA GLU A 42 3.31 13.14 8.43
C GLU A 42 3.59 13.24 9.94
N LYS A 43 3.65 12.10 10.64
CA LYS A 43 4.06 12.00 12.03
C LYS A 43 5.58 12.09 12.23
N GLY A 44 6.37 12.18 11.16
CA GLY A 44 7.83 12.25 11.20
C GLY A 44 8.51 10.92 11.54
N LEU A 45 7.79 9.80 11.39
CA LEU A 45 8.25 8.49 11.85
C LEU A 45 8.99 7.70 10.77
N VAL A 46 8.73 8.02 9.50
CA VAL A 46 9.42 7.50 8.32
C VAL A 46 9.71 8.67 7.36
N PRO A 47 10.86 8.75 6.68
CA PRO A 47 11.14 9.79 5.70
C PRO A 47 10.13 9.79 4.55
N LYS A 48 9.67 10.98 4.15
CA LYS A 48 8.74 11.16 3.02
C LYS A 48 9.26 10.51 1.73
N GLN A 49 10.56 10.58 1.45
CA GLN A 49 11.13 10.00 0.23
C GLN A 49 11.04 8.47 0.20
N GLU A 50 11.07 7.81 1.36
CA GLU A 50 10.98 6.35 1.45
C GLU A 50 9.54 5.88 1.24
N ILE A 51 8.57 6.64 1.78
CA ILE A 51 7.15 6.37 1.62
C ILE A 51 6.64 6.71 0.22
N ASP A 52 7.07 7.83 -0.36
CA ASP A 52 6.66 8.29 -1.70
C ASP A 52 7.50 7.63 -2.83
N SER A 53 8.03 6.44 -2.54
CA SER A 53 8.76 5.62 -3.50
C SER A 53 7.82 4.67 -4.20
N VAL A 54 8.04 4.46 -5.49
CA VAL A 54 7.26 3.52 -6.31
C VAL A 54 7.21 2.12 -5.72
N ALA A 55 8.28 1.68 -5.05
CA ALA A 55 8.34 0.38 -4.41
C ALA A 55 7.44 0.26 -3.16
N ASN A 56 6.94 1.38 -2.64
CA ASN A 56 5.94 1.43 -1.57
C ASN A 56 4.50 1.61 -2.12
N LEU A 57 4.31 1.69 -3.44
CA LEU A 57 3.01 1.92 -4.07
C LEU A 57 2.47 0.64 -4.72
N LEU A 58 1.19 0.36 -4.49
CA LEU A 58 0.42 -0.67 -5.19
C LEU A 58 -0.73 -0.02 -5.94
N LEU A 59 -1.02 -0.51 -7.14
CA LEU A 59 -2.20 -0.11 -7.90
C LEU A 59 -3.32 -1.14 -7.65
N ILE A 60 -4.30 -0.78 -6.82
CA ILE A 60 -5.31 -1.70 -6.29
C ILE A 60 -6.70 -1.29 -6.73
N SER A 61 -7.59 -2.24 -7.01
CA SER A 61 -8.98 -1.94 -7.35
C SER A 61 -9.65 -1.17 -6.22
N LYS A 62 -10.52 -0.20 -6.54
CA LYS A 62 -11.21 0.62 -5.53
C LYS A 62 -11.93 -0.22 -4.48
N ILE A 63 -12.58 -1.32 -4.88
CA ILE A 63 -13.25 -2.26 -3.96
C ILE A 63 -12.28 -2.79 -2.91
N LYS A 64 -11.08 -3.24 -3.34
CA LYS A 64 -10.06 -3.75 -2.41
C LYS A 64 -9.42 -2.63 -1.60
N HIS A 65 -9.24 -1.45 -2.20
CA HIS A 65 -8.76 -0.28 -1.49
C HIS A 65 -9.71 0.15 -0.35
N ASP A 66 -11.02 0.13 -0.60
CA ASP A 66 -12.05 0.38 0.42
C ASP A 66 -12.00 -0.65 1.54
N ILE A 67 -11.83 -1.94 1.21
CA ILE A 67 -11.68 -3.01 2.20
C ILE A 67 -10.44 -2.79 3.06
N ILE A 68 -9.29 -2.51 2.44
CA ILE A 68 -8.03 -2.24 3.16
C ILE A 68 -8.22 -1.04 4.10
N THR A 69 -8.82 0.04 3.61
CA THR A 69 -9.07 1.28 4.36
C THR A 69 -10.03 1.05 5.53
N ALA A 70 -11.15 0.35 5.29
CA ALA A 70 -12.14 0.05 6.32
C ALA A 70 -11.52 -0.78 7.44
N ARG A 71 -10.73 -1.81 7.09
CA ARG A 71 -10.01 -2.60 8.08
C ARG A 71 -9.00 -1.75 8.83
N THR A 72 -8.17 -0.96 8.15
CA THR A 72 -7.25 0.00 8.80
C THR A 72 -7.96 0.84 9.87
N ASN A 73 -9.12 1.41 9.54
CA ASN A 73 -9.87 2.25 10.47
C ASN A 73 -10.41 1.47 11.67
N GLN A 74 -10.91 0.24 11.47
CA GLN A 74 -11.35 -0.63 12.57
C GLN A 74 -10.21 -0.91 13.58
N PHE A 75 -8.98 -1.13 13.10
CA PHE A 75 -7.82 -1.30 13.99
C PHE A 75 -7.45 -0.01 14.72
N ARG A 76 -7.50 1.14 14.04
CA ARG A 76 -7.25 2.44 14.68
C ARG A 76 -8.25 2.71 15.78
N GLU A 77 -9.54 2.49 15.53
CA GLU A 77 -10.61 2.65 16.51
C GLU A 77 -10.44 1.70 17.70
N SER A 78 -10.07 0.44 17.44
CA SER A 78 -9.83 -0.57 18.49
C SER A 78 -8.62 -0.25 19.39
N ASN A 79 -7.76 0.68 18.97
CA ASN A 79 -6.55 1.09 19.67
C ASN A 79 -6.64 2.51 20.26
N ILE A 80 -7.79 3.18 20.18
CA ILE A 80 -8.02 4.49 20.83
C ILE A 80 -7.78 4.36 22.34
N GLY A 81 -6.85 5.16 22.88
CA GLY A 81 -6.48 5.17 24.30
C GLY A 81 -5.30 4.25 24.68
N GLN A 82 -4.71 3.54 23.73
CA GLN A 82 -3.48 2.79 23.93
C GLN A 82 -2.29 3.64 23.51
N ASP A 83 -1.87 4.54 24.41
CA ASP A 83 -0.71 5.41 24.22
C ASP A 83 0.54 4.58 23.87
N ASN A 84 1.15 4.90 22.72
CA ASN A 84 2.51 4.55 22.32
C ASN A 84 2.97 3.08 22.34
N THR A 85 2.06 2.09 22.41
CA THR A 85 2.48 0.69 22.65
C THR A 85 2.03 -0.35 21.63
N LYS A 86 1.16 -0.02 20.67
CA LYS A 86 0.78 -0.97 19.60
C LYS A 86 1.28 -0.56 18.22
N PRO A 87 1.80 -1.51 17.42
CA PRO A 87 2.55 -1.16 16.22
C PRO A 87 1.64 -0.54 15.16
N ARG A 88 2.24 0.36 14.39
CA ARG A 88 1.57 1.10 13.30
C ARG A 88 1.17 0.07 12.24
N LYS A 89 -0.01 0.19 11.63
CA LYS A 89 -0.49 -0.87 10.72
C LYS A 89 0.43 -0.92 9.50
N PHE A 90 1.16 -2.01 9.38
CA PHE A 90 2.00 -2.35 8.24
C PHE A 90 1.58 -3.75 7.78
N TYR A 91 1.47 -3.94 6.47
CA TYR A 91 1.22 -5.26 5.92
C TYR A 91 2.52 -5.89 5.46
N LYS A 92 2.89 -7.03 6.04
CA LYS A 92 3.85 -7.93 5.41
C LYS A 92 3.24 -8.42 4.11
N ILE A 93 4.00 -8.34 3.03
CA ILE A 93 3.59 -8.81 1.72
C ILE A 93 4.15 -10.20 1.49
N GLU A 94 3.28 -11.14 1.16
CA GLU A 94 3.65 -12.45 0.64
C GLU A 94 3.12 -12.63 -0.78
N PHE A 95 3.80 -13.47 -1.55
CA PHE A 95 3.47 -13.75 -2.93
C PHE A 95 3.44 -15.25 -3.17
N ASP A 96 2.33 -15.73 -3.73
CA ASP A 96 2.20 -17.09 -4.25
C ASP A 96 1.52 -17.04 -5.62
N LYS A 97 2.27 -17.43 -6.66
CA LYS A 97 1.83 -17.49 -8.08
C LYS A 97 1.24 -16.20 -8.63
N ASP A 98 -0.05 -16.01 -8.50
CA ASP A 98 -0.84 -14.90 -9.03
C ASP A 98 -1.57 -14.12 -7.93
N VAL A 99 -1.22 -14.40 -6.67
CA VAL A 99 -1.84 -13.78 -5.49
C VAL A 99 -0.79 -13.07 -4.65
N ILE A 100 -1.07 -11.81 -4.34
CA ILE A 100 -0.38 -11.01 -3.33
C ILE A 100 -1.22 -11.05 -2.05
N THR A 101 -0.62 -11.45 -0.93
CA THR A 101 -1.27 -11.47 0.37
C THR A 101 -0.70 -10.37 1.25
N LEU A 102 -1.57 -9.45 1.69
CA LEU A 102 -1.26 -8.48 2.73
C LEU A 102 -1.58 -9.10 4.10
N ILE A 103 -0.57 -9.30 4.94
CA ILE A 103 -0.68 -9.87 6.28
C ILE A 103 -0.43 -8.77 7.29
N ASN A 104 -1.40 -8.49 8.15
CA ASN A 104 -1.23 -7.47 9.19
C ASN A 104 -0.18 -7.95 10.21
N ILE A 105 0.91 -7.21 10.39
CA ILE A 105 1.97 -7.60 11.35
C ILE A 105 1.52 -7.57 12.82
N ASN A 106 0.39 -6.91 13.10
CA ASN A 106 -0.19 -6.82 14.43
C ASN A 106 -1.20 -7.93 14.70
N ASP A 107 -1.61 -8.65 13.66
CA ASP A 107 -2.62 -9.71 13.70
C ASP A 107 -2.44 -10.62 12.49
N ASP A 108 -1.62 -11.67 12.64
CA ASP A 108 -1.29 -12.63 11.58
C ASP A 108 -2.52 -13.44 11.09
N VAL A 109 -3.67 -13.31 11.77
CA VAL A 109 -4.95 -13.88 11.32
C VAL A 109 -5.59 -13.00 10.25
N GLU A 110 -5.39 -11.68 10.31
CA GLU A 110 -5.92 -10.76 9.31
C GLU A 110 -5.07 -10.78 8.04
N LYS A 111 -5.64 -11.42 7.01
CA LYS A 111 -5.07 -11.46 5.67
C LYS A 111 -6.01 -10.81 4.67
N ILE A 112 -5.43 -10.16 3.67
CA ILE A 112 -6.14 -9.64 2.49
C ILE A 112 -5.42 -10.19 1.26
N GLU A 113 -6.13 -11.01 0.49
CA GLU A 113 -5.65 -11.53 -0.78
C GLU A 113 -6.02 -10.57 -1.92
N LEU A 114 -5.05 -10.33 -2.79
CA LEU A 114 -5.15 -9.51 -3.99
C LEU A 114 -4.70 -10.35 -5.19
N LYS A 115 -5.63 -10.69 -6.07
CA LYS A 115 -5.32 -11.39 -7.33
C LYS A 115 -4.74 -10.44 -8.38
N ILE A 116 -3.63 -10.81 -8.99
CA ILE A 116 -2.98 -10.04 -10.05
C ILE A 116 -3.87 -10.00 -11.30
N GLY A 117 -4.10 -8.81 -11.84
CA GLY A 117 -4.95 -8.58 -13.01
C GLY A 117 -6.44 -8.44 -12.70
N GLU A 118 -6.87 -8.70 -11.46
CA GLU A 118 -8.23 -8.48 -10.97
C GLU A 118 -8.24 -7.40 -9.90
N ASP A 119 -7.56 -7.67 -8.78
CA ASP A 119 -7.54 -6.83 -7.58
C ASP A 119 -6.35 -5.87 -7.52
N ILE A 120 -5.22 -6.31 -8.07
CA ILE A 120 -3.98 -5.55 -8.09
C ILE A 120 -3.39 -5.61 -9.49
N PHE A 121 -2.95 -4.46 -9.99
CA PHE A 121 -2.20 -4.41 -11.22
C PHE A 121 -0.72 -4.25 -10.92
N LEU A 122 0.05 -5.27 -11.29
CA LEU A 122 1.47 -5.33 -11.01
C LEU A 122 2.20 -6.06 -12.14
N ARG A 123 3.35 -5.52 -12.56
CA ARG A 123 4.24 -6.24 -13.48
C ARG A 123 5.03 -7.30 -12.72
N ASN A 124 5.25 -8.45 -13.35
CA ASN A 124 5.95 -9.57 -12.73
C ASN A 124 7.36 -9.21 -12.23
N ASP A 125 8.07 -8.31 -12.93
CA ASP A 125 9.42 -7.90 -12.56
C ASP A 125 9.47 -6.91 -11.37
N MET A 126 8.32 -6.35 -10.98
CA MET A 126 8.22 -5.50 -9.79
C MET A 126 7.98 -6.28 -8.50
N ILE A 127 7.47 -7.52 -8.59
CA ILE A 127 7.16 -8.35 -7.43
C ILE A 127 8.38 -8.49 -6.52
N PRO A 128 9.59 -8.84 -7.00
CA PRO A 128 10.77 -8.93 -6.14
C PRO A 128 11.14 -7.59 -5.47
N ILE A 129 10.98 -6.47 -6.19
CA ILE A 129 11.33 -5.13 -5.71
C ILE A 129 10.40 -4.70 -4.57
N ILE A 130 9.10 -4.94 -4.73
CA ILE A 130 8.10 -4.64 -3.71
C ILE A 130 8.30 -5.53 -2.48
N MET A 131 8.53 -6.82 -2.68
CA MET A 131 8.79 -7.74 -1.57
C MET A 131 10.05 -7.34 -0.80
N GLU A 132 11.15 -7.03 -1.49
CA GLU A 132 12.39 -6.57 -0.86
C GLU A 132 12.18 -5.25 -0.11
N THR A 133 11.51 -4.28 -0.73
CA THR A 133 11.24 -2.98 -0.09
C THR A 133 10.34 -3.14 1.13
N ASN A 134 9.30 -3.97 1.03
CA ASN A 134 8.43 -4.32 2.15
C ASN A 134 9.24 -4.91 3.31
N GLU A 135 10.11 -5.89 3.03
CA GLU A 135 10.95 -6.52 4.05
C GLU A 135 11.96 -5.54 4.67
N GLN A 136 12.57 -4.67 3.87
CA GLN A 136 13.50 -3.65 4.36
C GLN A 136 12.79 -2.61 5.25
N LEU A 137 11.60 -2.15 4.85
CA LEU A 137 10.81 -1.20 5.63
C LEU A 137 10.28 -1.82 6.93
N LEU A 138 9.89 -3.10 6.90
CA LEU A 138 9.58 -3.87 8.12
C LEU A 138 10.74 -3.81 9.10
N LYS A 139 11.89 -4.36 8.70
CA LYS A 139 13.09 -4.46 9.57
C LYS A 139 13.54 -3.11 10.14
N LYS A 140 13.32 -2.03 9.39
CA LYS A 140 13.80 -0.70 9.77
C LYS A 140 12.87 0.02 10.74
N TYR A 141 11.56 -0.22 10.66
CA TYR A 141 10.56 0.63 11.33
C TYR A 141 9.60 -0.12 12.26
N PHE A 142 9.59 -1.46 12.24
CA PHE A 142 8.65 -2.32 12.95
C PHE A 142 9.38 -3.50 13.60
#